data_AF-A0A1M5Z4R4-F1
#
_entry.id   AF-A0A1M5Z4R4-F1
#
_cell.length_a   1.000
_cell.length_b   1.000
_cell.length_c   1.000
_cell.angle_alpha   90.00
_cell.angle_beta   90.00
_cell.angle_gamma   90.00
#
_symmetry.space_group_name_H-M   'P 1'
#
loop_
_entity.id
_entity.type
_entity.pdbx_description
1 polymer ?
#
loop_
_entity_poly.entity_id
_entity_poly.type
_entity_poly.pdbx_seq_one_letter_code
_entity_poly.pdbx_strand_id
1 'polypeptide(L)'
;MYILINAMRNLLRNKGRNILIAAVTLAIIISTVVTLTIGNASSKIIEDTRLRVGSKVNIAIDLQEHGSSGKMEMPEVGIDDFSSYAQSDYLSKSILSAQLYLYSATTFAVDDDSKAQGVWESNDGTGEIRKAGTMVLIGNSDPDTLTDFSVNGGKKILPGGKMYSGLDECIISSDLAELNGISVGDTISTRSVFEPVKDFGLVVVGIYSDETAAYPGPAYEEAKFFVFNRRNEIITSFETVMSKGFETDEGIQINAEYYLKNPDDISKFEAEVRAKGLPDDYSVSINQRELDGITGPLKSMAGITSTFMAVILILGAIVLVLLAFIAVRGRKYEVGVLRAMGMEKAQIAAGILSEAVLISLMCLIIGLGIGGVASQPIADSILSGQVEVAAVKTKADSENLQFLVMSGKTEFVNGLNGYTPVSEIQVALDAHTVIQITLIALALAGLSGVIGIAVITRYEPLKILRERN
;
A
#
# COMPACT_ATOMS: atom_id res chain seq x y z
N MET A 1 -49.82 0.21 17.41
CA MET A 1 -50.17 -0.88 16.46
C MET A 1 -51.02 -0.40 15.27
N TYR A 2 -52.08 0.39 15.50
CA TYR A 2 -52.95 0.90 14.42
C TYR A 2 -52.25 1.73 13.32
N ILE A 3 -51.25 2.54 13.67
CA ILE A 3 -50.54 3.42 12.72
C ILE A 3 -49.73 2.62 11.69
N LEU A 4 -48.99 1.60 12.13
CA LEU A 4 -48.17 0.74 11.25
C LEU A 4 -49.03 -0.11 10.30
N ILE A 5 -50.13 -0.69 10.80
CA ILE A 5 -51.06 -1.48 9.99
C ILE A 5 -51.75 -0.59 8.94
N ASN A 6 -52.12 0.64 9.31
CA ASN A 6 -52.66 1.60 8.37
C ASN A 6 -51.64 2.07 7.34
N ALA A 7 -50.37 2.27 7.73
CA ALA A 7 -49.30 2.61 6.79
C ALA A 7 -49.11 1.50 5.74
N MET A 8 -49.04 0.23 6.16
CA MET A 8 -48.96 -0.91 5.23
C MET A 8 -50.16 -1.03 4.29
N ARG A 9 -51.39 -0.86 4.79
CA ARG A 9 -52.59 -0.88 3.94
C ARG A 9 -52.62 0.29 2.95
N ASN A 10 -52.13 1.47 3.36
CA ASN A 10 -52.10 2.65 2.51
C ASN A 10 -51.06 2.52 1.38
N LEU A 11 -49.94 1.84 1.65
CA LEU A 11 -48.95 1.47 0.63
C LEU A 11 -49.57 0.70 -0.53
N LEU A 12 -50.43 -0.28 -0.21
CA LEU A 12 -51.10 -1.14 -1.19
C LEU A 12 -52.24 -0.45 -1.94
N ARG A 13 -52.87 0.58 -1.36
CA ARG A 13 -54.00 1.30 -1.97
C ARG A 13 -53.55 2.31 -3.02
N ASN A 14 -52.40 2.94 -2.82
CA ASN A 14 -51.89 4.04 -3.64
C ASN A 14 -50.60 3.64 -4.41
N LYS A 15 -50.68 2.52 -5.15
CA LYS A 15 -49.53 1.83 -5.74
C LYS A 15 -48.66 2.72 -6.63
N GLY A 16 -49.23 3.45 -7.57
CA GLY A 16 -48.45 4.21 -8.56
C GLY A 16 -47.49 5.24 -7.95
N ARG A 17 -47.99 6.05 -7.01
CA ARG A 17 -47.17 7.07 -6.35
C ARG A 17 -46.11 6.46 -5.45
N ASN A 18 -46.50 5.48 -4.64
CA ASN A 18 -45.61 4.89 -3.65
C ASN A 18 -44.51 4.03 -4.33
N ILE A 19 -44.80 3.41 -5.48
CA ILE A 19 -43.80 2.77 -6.34
C ILE A 19 -42.80 3.80 -6.87
N LEU A 20 -43.25 4.96 -7.32
CA LEU A 20 -42.35 5.98 -7.87
C LEU A 20 -41.41 6.57 -6.80
N ILE A 21 -41.92 6.83 -5.59
CA ILE A 21 -41.09 7.24 -4.44
C ILE A 21 -40.10 6.12 -4.06
N ALA A 22 -40.57 4.87 -4.01
CA ALA A 22 -39.72 3.73 -3.70
C ALA A 22 -38.62 3.52 -4.75
N ALA A 23 -38.92 3.70 -6.04
CA ALA A 23 -37.94 3.54 -7.12
C ALA A 23 -36.81 4.59 -7.03
N VAL A 24 -37.15 5.86 -6.81
CA VAL A 24 -36.15 6.92 -6.63
C VAL A 24 -35.35 6.71 -5.34
N THR A 25 -36.02 6.37 -4.24
CA THR A 25 -35.35 6.10 -2.96
C THR A 25 -34.39 4.92 -3.08
N LEU A 26 -34.81 3.85 -3.76
CA LEU A 26 -33.99 2.68 -4.02
C LEU A 26 -32.78 3.01 -4.88
N ALA A 27 -32.94 3.80 -5.95
CA ALA A 27 -31.83 4.24 -6.79
C ALA A 27 -30.79 5.03 -5.98
N ILE A 28 -31.24 5.98 -5.14
CA ILE A 28 -30.35 6.75 -4.26
C ILE A 28 -29.62 5.81 -3.30
N ILE A 29 -30.32 4.89 -2.64
CA ILE A 29 -29.70 3.95 -1.71
C ILE A 29 -28.66 3.08 -2.40
N ILE A 30 -28.96 2.48 -3.57
CA ILE A 30 -28.00 1.66 -4.32
C ILE A 30 -26.74 2.48 -4.64
N SER A 31 -26.91 3.71 -5.14
CA SER A 31 -25.77 4.58 -5.46
C SER A 31 -24.99 5.01 -4.21
N THR A 32 -25.64 5.25 -3.08
CA THR A 32 -25.00 5.54 -1.78
C THR A 32 -24.23 4.32 -1.26
N VAL A 33 -24.79 3.12 -1.39
CA VAL A 33 -24.13 1.86 -1.02
C VAL A 33 -22.84 1.71 -1.82
N VAL A 34 -22.92 1.83 -3.16
CA VAL A 34 -21.76 1.70 -4.03
C VAL A 34 -20.67 2.73 -3.68
N THR A 35 -21.04 4.00 -3.56
CA THR A 35 -20.07 5.07 -3.32
C THR A 35 -19.43 5.00 -1.93
N LEU A 36 -20.18 4.71 -0.84
CA LEU A 36 -19.57 4.55 0.49
C LEU A 36 -18.71 3.32 0.61
N THR A 37 -19.15 2.18 0.05
CA THR A 37 -18.39 0.94 0.21
C THR A 37 -17.03 1.08 -0.49
N ILE A 38 -16.99 1.65 -1.69
CA ILE A 38 -15.74 1.94 -2.41
C ILE A 38 -14.90 3.00 -1.67
N GLY A 39 -15.52 4.11 -1.25
CA GLY A 39 -14.80 5.20 -0.57
C GLY A 39 -14.18 4.79 0.77
N ASN A 40 -14.91 4.03 1.58
CA ASN A 40 -14.44 3.52 2.87
C ASN A 40 -13.37 2.45 2.67
N ALA A 41 -13.54 1.52 1.72
CA ALA A 41 -12.52 0.52 1.39
C ALA A 41 -11.21 1.18 0.91
N SER A 42 -11.31 2.18 0.03
CA SER A 42 -10.16 2.96 -0.44
C SER A 42 -9.44 3.64 0.72
N SER A 43 -10.19 4.32 1.58
CA SER A 43 -9.63 5.06 2.73
C SER A 43 -8.93 4.13 3.70
N LYS A 44 -9.52 2.96 3.99
CA LYS A 44 -8.93 1.94 4.85
C LYS A 44 -7.61 1.41 4.30
N ILE A 45 -7.53 1.13 3.00
CA ILE A 45 -6.29 0.64 2.37
C ILE A 45 -5.23 1.74 2.31
N ILE A 46 -5.62 3.00 2.07
CA ILE A 46 -4.70 4.14 2.13
C ILE A 46 -4.08 4.25 3.53
N GLU A 47 -4.89 4.11 4.58
CA GLU A 47 -4.42 4.18 5.96
C GLU A 47 -3.51 2.99 6.32
N ASP A 48 -3.90 1.76 5.95
CA ASP A 48 -3.07 0.56 6.14
C ASP A 48 -1.73 0.65 5.39
N THR A 49 -1.76 1.17 4.15
CA THR A 49 -0.55 1.41 3.35
C THR A 49 0.31 2.51 3.95
N ARG A 50 -0.28 3.59 4.48
CA ARG A 50 0.47 4.63 5.21
C ARG A 50 1.16 4.06 6.44
N LEU A 51 0.52 3.15 7.18
CA LEU A 51 1.14 2.53 8.34
C LEU A 51 2.26 1.54 7.95
N ARG A 52 2.10 0.80 6.85
CA ARG A 52 3.08 -0.21 6.39
C ARG A 52 4.26 0.38 5.61
N VAL A 53 3.99 1.28 4.66
CA VAL A 53 4.98 1.88 3.74
C VAL A 53 5.40 3.25 4.25
N GLY A 54 4.46 4.04 4.75
CA GLY A 54 4.75 5.37 5.32
C GLY A 54 5.49 5.32 6.66
N SER A 55 5.74 4.15 7.22
CA SER A 55 6.67 3.96 8.35
C SER A 55 8.11 3.75 7.89
N LYS A 56 8.37 3.39 6.63
CA LYS A 56 9.73 3.19 6.11
C LYS A 56 10.43 4.55 5.99
N VAL A 57 11.55 4.67 6.71
CA VAL A 57 12.43 5.83 6.69
C VAL A 57 13.55 5.58 5.69
N ASN A 58 13.78 6.59 4.86
CA ASN A 58 14.91 6.67 3.96
C ASN A 58 15.90 7.71 4.52
N ILE A 59 17.14 7.28 4.72
CA ILE A 59 18.26 8.16 5.06
C ILE A 59 19.14 8.24 3.82
N ALA A 60 19.15 9.39 3.15
CA ALA A 60 19.85 9.58 1.88
C ALA A 60 20.47 10.97 1.78
N ILE A 61 21.63 11.07 1.13
CA ILE A 61 22.30 12.36 0.88
C ILE A 61 21.37 13.28 0.08
N ASP A 62 21.22 14.53 0.54
CA ASP A 62 20.48 15.57 -0.16
C ASP A 62 21.31 16.13 -1.33
N LEU A 63 21.07 15.55 -2.51
CA LEU A 63 21.72 15.94 -3.76
C LEU A 63 21.32 17.35 -4.25
N GLN A 64 20.25 17.97 -3.74
CA GLN A 64 19.85 19.32 -4.20
C GLN A 64 20.78 20.41 -3.68
N GLU A 65 21.33 20.27 -2.48
CA GLU A 65 22.26 21.27 -1.92
C GLU A 65 23.67 21.16 -2.53
N HIS A 66 24.10 19.96 -2.90
CA HIS A 66 25.47 19.66 -3.32
C HIS A 66 25.75 19.74 -4.83
N GLY A 67 24.74 20.00 -5.67
CA GLY A 67 24.90 20.12 -7.13
C GLY A 67 25.77 21.30 -7.62
N SER A 68 26.26 22.17 -6.74
CA SER A 68 26.89 23.45 -7.10
C SER A 68 28.41 23.48 -6.95
N SER A 69 29.03 22.56 -6.20
CA SER A 69 30.45 22.57 -5.87
C SER A 69 31.09 21.27 -6.33
N GLY A 70 31.79 21.28 -7.47
CA GLY A 70 32.42 20.12 -8.12
C GLY A 70 33.55 19.40 -7.37
N LYS A 71 33.51 19.34 -6.03
CA LYS A 71 34.29 18.44 -5.17
C LYS A 71 33.34 17.86 -4.14
N MET A 72 33.05 16.57 -4.28
CA MET A 72 32.13 15.81 -3.44
C MET A 72 32.97 15.05 -2.42
N GLU A 73 33.50 15.75 -1.41
CA GLU A 73 33.98 15.08 -0.19
C GLU A 73 32.70 14.72 0.58
N MET A 74 32.25 13.48 0.46
CA MET A 74 31.07 13.02 1.19
C MET A 74 31.46 12.81 2.65
N PRO A 75 30.69 13.34 3.61
CA PRO A 75 30.85 12.93 4.99
C PRO A 75 30.47 11.45 5.11
N GLU A 76 31.44 10.64 5.53
CA GLU A 76 31.24 9.23 5.81
C GLU A 76 30.41 9.09 7.09
N VAL A 77 29.28 8.41 7.00
CA VAL A 77 28.56 7.89 8.16
C VAL A 77 29.20 6.55 8.47
N GLY A 78 29.76 6.42 9.68
CA GLY A 78 30.46 5.21 10.07
C GLY A 78 29.49 4.03 10.10
N ILE A 79 29.98 2.85 9.76
CA ILE A 79 29.19 1.62 9.76
C ILE A 79 28.46 1.38 11.11
N ASP A 80 29.11 1.72 12.22
CA ASP A 80 28.55 1.58 13.57
C ASP A 80 27.35 2.51 13.83
N ASP A 81 27.25 3.63 13.10
CA ASP A 81 26.17 4.60 13.27
C ASP A 81 24.82 4.02 12.82
N PHE A 82 24.81 3.25 11.72
CA PHE A 82 23.59 2.58 11.25
C PHE A 82 23.05 1.57 12.28
N SER A 83 23.95 0.85 12.93
CA SER A 83 23.58 -0.07 14.02
C SER A 83 23.08 0.68 15.27
N SER A 84 23.64 1.87 15.54
CA SER A 84 23.18 2.75 16.63
C SER A 84 21.80 3.34 16.38
N TYR A 85 21.49 3.72 15.13
CA TYR A 85 20.17 4.22 14.73
C TYR A 85 19.09 3.14 14.84
N ALA A 86 19.44 1.88 14.52
CA ALA A 86 18.55 0.73 14.62
C ALA A 86 18.03 0.47 16.06
N GLN A 87 18.73 0.96 17.08
CA GLN A 87 18.35 0.81 18.50
C GLN A 87 17.33 1.86 18.99
N SER A 88 16.79 2.70 18.11
CA SER A 88 15.83 3.74 18.50
C SER A 88 14.49 3.16 18.98
N ASP A 89 13.95 3.72 20.07
CA ASP A 89 12.63 3.37 20.60
C ASP A 89 11.47 3.76 19.67
N TYR A 90 11.72 4.61 18.67
CA TYR A 90 10.71 5.01 17.68
C TYR A 90 10.51 3.96 16.58
N LEU A 91 11.40 2.98 16.47
CA LEU A 91 11.38 1.98 15.41
C LEU A 91 10.59 0.74 15.82
N SER A 92 9.71 0.28 14.92
CA SER A 92 9.04 -1.02 15.03
C SER A 92 9.92 -2.16 14.52
N LYS A 93 10.74 -1.88 13.50
CA LYS A 93 11.63 -2.82 12.85
C LYS A 93 12.80 -2.08 12.19
N SER A 94 13.96 -2.73 12.16
CA SER A 94 15.13 -2.28 11.40
C SER A 94 15.68 -3.48 10.61
N ILE A 95 15.96 -3.28 9.34
CA ILE A 95 16.58 -4.28 8.47
C ILE A 95 17.93 -3.72 8.06
N LEU A 96 19.00 -4.40 8.46
CA LEU A 96 20.35 -4.07 8.08
C LEU A 96 20.83 -5.12 7.10
N SER A 97 21.39 -4.67 5.99
CA SER A 97 21.99 -5.52 4.97
C SER A 97 23.35 -5.00 4.59
N ALA A 98 24.26 -5.92 4.31
CA ALA A 98 25.63 -5.61 3.92
C ALA A 98 26.01 -6.48 2.73
N GLN A 99 26.73 -5.90 1.77
CA GLN A 99 27.31 -6.64 0.66
C GLN A 99 28.82 -6.50 0.70
N LEU A 100 29.50 -7.62 0.46
CA LEU A 100 30.94 -7.69 0.42
C LEU A 100 31.39 -8.59 -0.74
N TYR A 101 32.33 -8.08 -1.53
CA TYR A 101 32.93 -8.86 -2.60
C TYR A 101 33.99 -9.81 -2.04
N LEU A 102 33.86 -11.09 -2.39
CA LEU A 102 34.69 -12.16 -1.89
C LEU A 102 35.52 -12.79 -2.98
N TYR A 103 36.60 -13.40 -2.52
CA TYR A 103 37.47 -14.25 -3.27
C TYR A 103 37.76 -15.53 -2.46
N SER A 104 37.97 -16.65 -3.14
CA SER A 104 38.41 -17.89 -2.50
C SER A 104 39.50 -18.59 -3.30
N ALA A 105 40.43 -19.21 -2.59
CA ALA A 105 41.45 -20.08 -3.21
C ALA A 105 40.94 -21.52 -3.44
N THR A 106 39.87 -21.92 -2.74
CA THR A 106 39.38 -23.31 -2.72
C THR A 106 37.98 -23.46 -3.31
N THR A 107 37.25 -22.35 -3.47
CA THR A 107 35.89 -22.33 -3.99
C THR A 107 35.85 -21.52 -5.28
N PHE A 108 35.41 -22.18 -6.35
CA PHE A 108 35.33 -21.64 -7.70
C PHE A 108 33.91 -21.10 -7.96
N ALA A 109 33.84 -19.94 -8.60
CA ALA A 109 32.58 -19.31 -8.97
C ALA A 109 31.99 -19.99 -10.23
N VAL A 110 30.66 -20.08 -10.27
CA VAL A 110 29.90 -20.47 -11.47
C VAL A 110 30.21 -19.48 -12.60
N ASP A 111 30.38 -20.01 -13.81
CA ASP A 111 30.80 -19.29 -15.03
C ASP A 111 32.22 -18.67 -15.01
N ASP A 112 33.05 -18.94 -13.99
CA ASP A 112 34.49 -18.64 -14.04
C ASP A 112 35.24 -19.73 -14.83
N ASP A 113 35.15 -19.65 -16.16
CA ASP A 113 35.80 -20.57 -17.11
C ASP A 113 37.35 -20.58 -16.96
N SER A 114 37.91 -19.52 -16.40
CA SER A 114 39.35 -19.34 -16.27
C SER A 114 39.94 -20.01 -15.02
N LYS A 115 39.11 -20.23 -13.99
CA LYS A 115 39.55 -20.43 -12.59
C LYS A 115 40.58 -19.38 -12.14
N ALA A 116 40.75 -18.30 -12.92
CA ALA A 116 41.70 -17.25 -12.69
C ALA A 116 40.97 -16.25 -11.81
N GLN A 117 41.06 -16.53 -10.50
CA GLN A 117 41.29 -15.58 -9.42
C GLN A 117 41.16 -14.13 -9.93
N GLY A 118 39.92 -13.62 -10.00
CA GLY A 118 39.54 -12.44 -10.78
C GLY A 118 40.53 -11.29 -10.63
N VAL A 119 40.94 -10.72 -11.76
CA VAL A 119 41.84 -9.56 -11.79
C VAL A 119 41.10 -8.43 -12.52
N TRP A 120 40.96 -7.28 -11.86
CA TRP A 120 40.50 -6.05 -12.51
C TRP A 120 41.65 -5.05 -12.51
N GLU A 121 42.03 -4.61 -13.71
CA GLU A 121 43.01 -3.54 -13.88
C GLU A 121 42.27 -2.21 -13.71
N SER A 122 42.70 -1.39 -12.74
CA SER A 122 42.02 -0.12 -12.47
C SER A 122 42.10 0.81 -13.67
N ASN A 123 40.96 1.36 -14.09
CA ASN A 123 40.85 2.29 -15.23
C ASN A 123 41.15 3.75 -14.85
N ASP A 124 41.64 3.99 -13.63
CA ASP A 124 42.02 5.30 -13.10
C ASP A 124 43.41 5.78 -13.56
N GLY A 125 44.09 4.99 -14.42
CA GLY A 125 45.41 5.30 -14.96
C GLY A 125 46.58 5.01 -14.00
N THR A 126 46.32 4.41 -12.83
CA THR A 126 47.35 4.03 -11.86
C THR A 126 48.07 2.72 -12.21
N GLY A 127 47.45 1.86 -13.03
CA GLY A 127 47.97 0.54 -13.36
C GLY A 127 47.96 -0.43 -12.17
N GLU A 128 47.23 -0.10 -11.09
CA GLU A 128 47.06 -1.03 -9.97
C GLU A 128 46.18 -2.21 -10.39
N ILE A 129 46.76 -3.41 -10.25
CA ILE A 129 46.08 -4.68 -10.42
C ILE A 129 45.33 -4.97 -9.11
N ARG A 130 44.02 -4.78 -9.10
CA ARG A 130 43.18 -5.16 -7.96
C ARG A 130 42.60 -6.56 -8.18
N LYS A 131 42.50 -7.35 -7.12
CA LYS A 131 41.79 -8.64 -7.19
C LYS A 131 40.29 -8.35 -7.28
N ALA A 132 39.66 -8.83 -8.34
CA ALA A 132 38.22 -8.77 -8.51
C ALA A 132 37.55 -9.85 -7.65
N GLY A 133 36.42 -9.51 -7.04
CA GLY A 133 35.58 -10.50 -6.36
C GLY A 133 35.09 -11.54 -7.35
N THR A 134 35.09 -12.81 -6.92
CA THR A 134 34.48 -13.92 -7.68
C THR A 134 33.10 -14.28 -7.15
N MET A 135 32.81 -13.92 -5.90
CA MET A 135 31.55 -14.19 -5.21
C MET A 135 31.12 -12.94 -4.44
N VAL A 136 29.85 -12.89 -4.03
CA VAL A 136 29.33 -11.81 -3.18
C VAL A 136 28.77 -12.40 -1.91
N LEU A 137 29.23 -11.90 -0.76
CA LEU A 137 28.62 -12.17 0.53
C LEU A 137 27.52 -11.16 0.78
N ILE A 138 26.29 -11.64 0.97
CA ILE A 138 25.12 -10.84 1.28
C ILE A 138 24.72 -11.15 2.73
N GLY A 139 24.99 -10.20 3.62
CA GLY A 139 24.52 -10.21 4.99
C GLY A 139 23.14 -9.58 5.08
N ASN A 140 22.20 -10.22 5.77
CA ASN A 140 20.92 -9.62 6.10
C ASN A 140 20.55 -9.93 7.57
N SER A 141 20.01 -8.93 8.28
CA SER A 141 19.67 -9.06 9.69
C SER A 141 18.34 -9.79 9.94
N ASP A 142 17.48 -9.88 8.92
CA ASP A 142 16.17 -10.53 8.98
C ASP A 142 15.90 -11.36 7.69
N PRO A 143 16.18 -12.68 7.74
CA PRO A 143 16.00 -13.58 6.61
C PRO A 143 14.60 -13.56 5.97
N ASP A 144 13.55 -13.25 6.74
CA ASP A 144 12.17 -13.21 6.24
C ASP A 144 11.92 -12.05 5.25
N THR A 145 12.86 -11.11 5.19
CA THR A 145 12.81 -9.94 4.29
C THR A 145 13.38 -10.22 2.91
N LEU A 146 14.06 -11.36 2.72
CA LEU A 146 14.60 -11.78 1.44
C LEU A 146 13.49 -12.28 0.52
N THR A 147 12.92 -11.37 -0.28
CA THR A 147 11.76 -11.63 -1.15
C THR A 147 11.97 -12.77 -2.14
N ASP A 148 13.21 -13.01 -2.56
CA ASP A 148 13.56 -14.10 -3.47
C ASP A 148 13.33 -15.49 -2.85
N PHE A 149 13.27 -15.61 -1.51
CA PHE A 149 12.91 -16.83 -0.80
C PHE A 149 11.43 -16.92 -0.42
N SER A 150 10.64 -15.89 -0.76
CA SER A 150 9.18 -15.94 -0.58
C SER A 150 8.56 -16.99 -1.51
N VAL A 151 7.28 -17.33 -1.28
CA VAL A 151 6.55 -18.33 -2.08
C VAL A 151 6.62 -18.06 -3.60
N ASN A 152 6.75 -16.80 -3.99
CA ASN A 152 6.82 -16.37 -5.40
C ASN A 152 8.23 -15.91 -5.84
N GLY A 153 9.26 -16.06 -5.00
CA GLY A 153 10.57 -15.42 -5.17
C GLY A 153 11.58 -16.16 -6.06
N GLY A 154 11.29 -17.38 -6.50
CA GLY A 154 12.16 -18.15 -7.40
C GLY A 154 13.38 -18.83 -6.73
N LYS A 155 13.75 -18.46 -5.50
CA LYS A 155 14.73 -19.21 -4.69
C LYS A 155 14.04 -20.08 -3.66
N LYS A 156 14.52 -21.31 -3.46
CA LYS A 156 13.96 -22.26 -2.48
C LYS A 156 15.07 -23.05 -1.78
N ILE A 157 15.01 -23.12 -0.46
CA ILE A 157 15.93 -23.97 0.31
C ILE A 157 15.59 -25.44 0.03
N LEU A 158 16.59 -26.21 -0.37
CA LEU A 158 16.45 -27.62 -0.70
C LEU A 158 16.27 -28.48 0.57
N PRO A 159 15.64 -29.66 0.46
CA PRO A 159 15.49 -30.57 1.58
C PRO A 159 16.83 -30.93 2.23
N GLY A 160 16.88 -30.86 3.57
CA GLY A 160 18.10 -31.13 4.35
C GLY A 160 18.92 -29.87 4.70
N GLY A 161 18.58 -28.72 4.11
CA GLY A 161 19.11 -27.41 4.50
C GLY A 161 18.16 -26.62 5.40
N LYS A 162 18.71 -25.60 6.07
CA LYS A 162 17.95 -24.57 6.81
C LYS A 162 18.45 -23.18 6.43
N MET A 163 17.65 -22.16 6.74
CA MET A 163 18.10 -20.77 6.68
C MET A 163 19.18 -20.54 7.75
N TYR A 164 20.11 -19.62 7.49
CA TYR A 164 21.08 -19.22 8.51
C TYR A 164 20.36 -18.60 9.71
N SER A 165 20.89 -18.86 10.90
CA SER A 165 20.30 -18.48 12.18
C SER A 165 21.32 -17.96 13.20
N GLY A 166 22.59 -18.30 13.03
CA GLY A 166 23.68 -17.88 13.89
C GLY A 166 24.86 -17.29 13.12
N LEU A 167 25.86 -16.83 13.88
CA LEU A 167 27.13 -16.35 13.34
C LEU A 167 27.81 -17.42 12.49
N ASP A 168 28.43 -16.99 11.40
CA ASP A 168 29.21 -17.81 10.46
C ASP A 168 28.42 -18.87 9.70
N GLU A 169 27.11 -19.00 9.93
CA GLU A 169 26.23 -19.84 9.11
C GLU A 169 25.93 -19.13 7.78
N CYS A 170 25.98 -19.86 6.67
CA CYS A 170 25.59 -19.36 5.36
C CYS A 170 24.74 -20.35 4.57
N ILE A 171 24.08 -19.84 3.53
CA ILE A 171 23.45 -20.64 2.49
C ILE A 171 24.04 -20.27 1.13
N ILE A 172 24.08 -21.25 0.23
CA ILE A 172 24.65 -21.11 -1.12
C ILE A 172 23.71 -21.72 -2.17
N SER A 173 23.89 -21.33 -3.43
CA SER A 173 23.15 -21.95 -4.54
C SER A 173 23.55 -23.41 -4.75
N SER A 174 22.64 -24.21 -5.30
CA SER A 174 22.93 -25.59 -5.73
C SER A 174 24.02 -25.64 -6.80
N ASP A 175 24.04 -24.67 -7.72
CA ASP A 175 25.06 -24.59 -8.77
C ASP A 175 26.47 -24.39 -8.19
N LEU A 176 26.61 -23.49 -7.20
CA LEU A 176 27.88 -23.26 -6.51
C LEU A 176 28.30 -24.48 -5.67
N ALA A 177 27.33 -25.13 -5.02
CA ALA A 177 27.57 -26.32 -4.21
C ALA A 177 28.05 -27.50 -5.06
N GLU A 178 27.36 -27.81 -6.16
CA GLU A 178 27.68 -28.91 -7.07
C GLU A 178 29.04 -28.72 -7.74
N LEU A 179 29.34 -27.50 -8.21
CA LEU A 179 30.62 -27.17 -8.85
C LEU A 179 31.82 -27.46 -7.92
N ASN A 180 31.64 -27.24 -6.63
CA ASN A 180 32.71 -27.33 -5.62
C ASN A 180 32.63 -28.58 -4.75
N GLY A 181 31.62 -29.45 -4.95
CA GLY A 181 31.39 -30.65 -4.13
C GLY A 181 31.06 -30.34 -2.67
N ILE A 182 30.40 -29.21 -2.40
CA ILE A 182 30.06 -28.73 -1.06
C ILE A 182 28.71 -29.31 -0.63
N SER A 183 28.66 -29.86 0.58
CA SER A 183 27.45 -30.38 1.22
C SER A 183 27.03 -29.54 2.43
N VAL A 184 25.78 -29.69 2.89
CA VAL A 184 25.33 -29.08 4.15
C VAL A 184 26.18 -29.63 5.31
N GLY A 185 26.76 -28.73 6.09
CA GLY A 185 27.71 -29.00 7.17
C GLY A 185 29.15 -28.66 6.82
N ASP A 186 29.49 -28.50 5.54
CA ASP A 186 30.84 -28.15 5.11
C ASP A 186 31.17 -26.68 5.39
N THR A 187 32.45 -26.35 5.44
CA THR A 187 32.94 -24.99 5.65
C THR A 187 33.60 -24.45 4.39
N ILE A 188 33.16 -23.30 3.92
CA ILE A 188 33.76 -22.57 2.81
C ILE A 188 34.78 -21.58 3.38
N SER A 189 36.01 -21.62 2.88
CA SER A 189 37.03 -20.62 3.20
C SER A 189 36.95 -19.48 2.18
N THR A 190 36.68 -18.27 2.66
CA THR A 190 36.58 -17.06 1.82
C THR A 190 37.46 -15.94 2.38
N ARG A 191 37.74 -14.98 1.51
CA ARG A 191 38.62 -13.85 1.77
C ARG A 191 38.01 -12.59 1.15
N SER A 192 38.12 -11.46 1.84
CA SER A 192 37.73 -10.16 1.27
C SER A 192 38.69 -9.70 0.17
N VAL A 193 38.16 -8.99 -0.82
CA VAL A 193 38.99 -8.32 -1.84
C VAL A 193 39.53 -6.96 -1.41
N PHE A 194 39.05 -6.43 -0.27
CA PHE A 194 39.48 -5.17 0.33
C PHE A 194 40.46 -5.43 1.48
N GLU A 195 41.39 -4.50 1.69
CA GLU A 195 42.34 -4.54 2.81
C GLU A 195 41.66 -4.10 4.12
N PRO A 196 42.03 -4.65 5.29
CA PRO A 196 43.00 -5.72 5.47
C PRO A 196 42.46 -7.08 5.00
N VAL A 197 43.24 -7.76 4.17
CA VAL A 197 42.86 -9.07 3.62
C VAL A 197 42.83 -10.13 4.73
N LYS A 198 41.62 -10.59 5.08
CA LYS A 198 41.39 -11.58 6.13
C LYS A 198 40.67 -12.82 5.61
N ASP A 199 41.20 -14.00 5.96
CA ASP A 199 40.56 -15.28 5.71
C ASP A 199 39.52 -15.57 6.79
N PHE A 200 38.36 -16.08 6.39
CA PHE A 200 37.33 -16.55 7.30
C PHE A 200 36.56 -17.73 6.71
N GLY A 201 36.06 -18.57 7.61
CA GLY A 201 35.22 -19.72 7.26
C GLY A 201 33.74 -19.41 7.45
N LEU A 202 32.91 -19.94 6.55
CA LEU A 202 31.46 -19.95 6.68
C LEU A 202 30.94 -21.39 6.61
N VAL A 203 30.09 -21.78 7.55
CA VAL A 203 29.48 -23.11 7.61
C VAL A 203 28.21 -23.11 6.78
N VAL A 204 28.15 -24.00 5.79
CA VAL A 204 26.99 -24.14 4.90
C VAL A 204 25.89 -24.89 5.64
N VAL A 205 24.84 -24.19 6.04
CA VAL A 205 23.69 -24.80 6.74
C VAL A 205 22.51 -25.06 5.82
N GLY A 206 22.56 -24.55 4.59
CA GLY A 206 21.53 -24.77 3.58
C GLY A 206 22.05 -24.57 2.17
N ILE A 207 21.46 -25.31 1.24
CA ILE A 207 21.66 -25.16 -0.20
C ILE A 207 20.31 -24.79 -0.79
N TYR A 208 20.28 -23.79 -1.67
CA TYR A 208 19.05 -23.34 -2.32
C TYR A 208 19.09 -23.54 -3.84
N SER A 209 17.94 -23.87 -4.43
CA SER A 209 17.76 -23.76 -5.88
C SER A 209 17.44 -22.32 -6.27
N ASP A 210 17.97 -21.86 -7.40
CA ASP A 210 17.69 -20.53 -7.95
C ASP A 210 17.08 -20.65 -9.36
N GLU A 211 15.78 -20.39 -9.45
CA GLU A 211 15.03 -20.38 -10.71
C GLU A 211 14.99 -18.97 -11.35
N THR A 212 15.64 -17.97 -10.74
CA THR A 212 15.70 -16.61 -11.27
C THR A 212 16.71 -16.48 -12.41
N ALA A 213 16.67 -15.35 -13.13
CA ALA A 213 17.66 -15.06 -14.16
C ALA A 213 19.06 -15.01 -13.52
N ALA A 214 20.02 -15.70 -14.11
CA ALA A 214 21.38 -15.84 -13.59
C ALA A 214 22.07 -14.48 -13.40
N TYR A 215 21.80 -13.54 -14.30
CA TYR A 215 22.40 -12.23 -14.33
C TYR A 215 21.33 -11.12 -14.26
N PRO A 216 21.67 -9.93 -13.75
CA PRO A 216 20.75 -8.78 -13.70
C PRO A 216 20.27 -8.27 -15.07
N GLY A 217 20.92 -8.67 -16.16
CA GLY A 217 20.52 -8.30 -17.52
C GLY A 217 21.42 -8.89 -18.60
N PRO A 218 21.02 -8.77 -19.88
CA PRO A 218 21.67 -9.44 -21.01
C PRO A 218 23.13 -9.03 -21.20
N ALA A 219 23.48 -7.76 -20.91
CA ALA A 219 24.86 -7.29 -21.01
C ALA A 219 25.81 -7.99 -20.01
N TYR A 220 25.32 -8.29 -18.80
CA TYR A 220 26.11 -9.00 -17.78
C TYR A 220 26.25 -10.49 -18.12
N GLU A 221 25.20 -11.06 -18.72
CA GLU A 221 25.17 -12.45 -19.19
C GLU A 221 26.11 -12.67 -20.39
N GLU A 222 26.10 -11.79 -21.39
CA GLU A 222 26.99 -11.85 -22.56
C GLU A 222 28.47 -11.71 -22.15
N ALA A 223 28.77 -10.81 -21.22
CA ALA A 223 30.12 -10.59 -20.71
C ALA A 223 30.57 -11.64 -19.68
N LYS A 224 29.66 -12.50 -19.21
CA LYS A 224 29.88 -13.45 -18.10
C LYS A 224 30.61 -12.82 -16.92
N PHE A 225 30.13 -11.68 -16.43
CA PHE A 225 30.67 -11.09 -15.22
C PHE A 225 30.25 -11.93 -14.00
N PHE A 226 30.98 -13.03 -13.75
CA PHE A 226 30.65 -14.07 -12.77
C PHE A 226 30.37 -13.53 -11.36
N VAL A 227 30.98 -12.41 -10.96
CA VAL A 227 30.68 -11.74 -9.67
C VAL A 227 29.22 -11.30 -9.53
N PHE A 228 28.56 -10.98 -10.65
CA PHE A 228 27.15 -10.61 -10.70
C PHE A 228 26.23 -11.77 -11.04
N ASN A 229 26.76 -12.99 -11.16
CA ASN A 229 25.94 -14.18 -11.29
C ASN A 229 25.30 -14.47 -9.94
N ARG A 230 23.96 -14.46 -9.88
CA ARG A 230 23.18 -14.70 -8.64
C ARG A 230 23.45 -16.05 -8.01
N ARG A 231 23.99 -17.01 -8.77
CA ARG A 231 24.42 -18.32 -8.27
C ARG A 231 25.71 -18.26 -7.46
N ASN A 232 26.48 -17.17 -7.56
CA ASN A 232 27.69 -16.91 -6.79
C ASN A 232 27.45 -16.06 -5.55
N GLU A 233 26.18 -15.85 -5.18
CA GLU A 233 25.77 -15.22 -3.94
C GLU A 233 25.92 -16.21 -2.78
N ILE A 234 26.60 -15.77 -1.72
CA ILE A 234 26.66 -16.45 -0.42
C ILE A 234 25.81 -15.60 0.53
N ILE A 235 24.75 -16.18 1.10
CA ILE A 235 23.82 -15.42 1.94
C ILE A 235 24.04 -15.81 3.41
N THR A 236 24.21 -14.82 4.28
CA THR A 236 24.51 -14.99 5.71
C THR A 236 23.84 -13.90 6.56
N SER A 237 24.06 -13.93 7.86
CA SER A 237 23.57 -12.90 8.78
C SER A 237 24.36 -11.60 8.63
N PHE A 238 23.70 -10.46 8.84
CA PHE A 238 24.37 -9.15 8.88
C PHE A 238 25.50 -9.13 9.93
N GLU A 239 25.27 -9.72 11.10
CA GLU A 239 26.27 -9.82 12.16
C GLU A 239 27.50 -10.63 11.73
N THR A 240 27.33 -11.67 10.90
CA THR A 240 28.45 -12.42 10.34
C THR A 240 29.36 -11.48 9.54
N VAL A 241 28.80 -10.72 8.60
CA VAL A 241 29.56 -9.80 7.74
C VAL A 241 30.31 -8.77 8.61
N MET A 242 29.61 -8.19 9.59
CA MET A 242 30.17 -7.21 10.52
C MET A 242 31.28 -7.79 11.41
N SER A 243 31.10 -8.99 11.95
CA SER A 243 32.06 -9.65 12.84
C SER A 243 33.39 -10.00 12.15
N LYS A 244 33.40 -10.07 10.82
CA LYS A 244 34.63 -10.37 10.08
C LYS A 244 35.61 -9.20 10.05
N GLY A 245 35.20 -8.03 10.54
CA GLY A 245 36.11 -6.98 11.00
C GLY A 245 36.87 -6.37 9.84
N PHE A 246 36.14 -5.63 9.01
CA PHE A 246 36.73 -4.71 8.06
C PHE A 246 36.97 -3.42 8.82
N GLU A 247 38.24 -3.12 9.08
CA GLU A 247 38.66 -1.94 9.87
C GLU A 247 38.49 -0.63 9.08
N THR A 248 38.08 -0.72 7.82
CA THR A 248 37.87 0.39 6.89
C THR A 248 36.51 0.26 6.22
N ASP A 249 35.83 1.39 6.03
CA ASP A 249 34.57 1.50 5.27
C ASP A 249 34.76 1.18 3.76
N GLU A 250 36.01 0.98 3.32
CA GLU A 250 36.36 0.60 1.96
C GLU A 250 35.80 -0.78 1.59
N GLY A 251 34.72 -0.76 0.79
CA GLY A 251 34.27 -1.92 0.02
C GLY A 251 33.10 -2.72 0.60
N ILE A 252 32.53 -2.29 1.72
CA ILE A 252 31.25 -2.81 2.22
C ILE A 252 30.14 -1.84 1.83
N GLN A 253 29.14 -2.35 1.13
CA GLN A 253 27.92 -1.60 0.87
C GLN A 253 26.89 -1.95 1.94
N ILE A 254 26.58 -1.00 2.81
CA ILE A 254 25.53 -1.16 3.82
C ILE A 254 24.25 -0.49 3.36
N ASN A 255 23.16 -1.22 3.47
CA ASN A 255 21.82 -0.68 3.33
C ASN A 255 21.06 -0.91 4.64
N ALA A 256 20.57 0.18 5.22
CA ALA A 256 19.75 0.18 6.42
C ALA A 256 18.34 0.68 6.10
N GLU A 257 17.35 -0.15 6.40
CA GLU A 257 15.94 0.19 6.31
C GLU A 257 15.34 0.29 7.70
N TYR A 258 14.81 1.45 8.06
CA TYR A 258 14.17 1.68 9.35
C TYR A 258 12.68 1.82 9.18
N TYR A 259 11.89 1.20 10.06
CA TYR A 259 10.44 1.29 10.05
C TYR A 259 9.97 1.89 11.37
N LEU A 260 9.31 3.04 11.32
CA LEU A 260 8.74 3.72 12.48
C LEU A 260 7.56 2.92 13.06
N LYS A 261 7.33 3.04 14.38
CA LYS A 261 6.09 2.60 15.04
C LYS A 261 4.91 3.47 14.62
N ASN A 262 5.16 4.76 14.44
CA ASN A 262 4.19 5.72 13.95
C ASN A 262 4.86 6.63 12.89
N PRO A 263 4.34 6.71 11.67
CA PRO A 263 4.82 7.62 10.63
C PRO A 263 5.01 9.08 11.10
N ASP A 264 4.18 9.54 12.04
CA ASP A 264 4.22 10.93 12.52
C ASP A 264 5.42 11.22 13.45
N ASP A 265 6.13 10.19 13.91
CA ASP A 265 7.33 10.33 14.76
C ASP A 265 8.63 10.55 13.97
N ILE A 266 8.56 10.69 12.64
CA ILE A 266 9.73 10.91 11.76
C ILE A 266 10.63 12.06 12.23
N SER A 267 10.05 13.20 12.65
CA SER A 267 10.83 14.35 13.12
C SER A 267 11.55 14.08 14.46
N LYS A 268 11.01 13.18 15.30
CA LYS A 268 11.66 12.77 16.54
C LYS A 268 12.81 11.80 16.25
N PHE A 269 12.59 10.86 15.33
CA PHE A 269 13.62 9.94 14.87
C PHE A 269 14.77 10.70 14.19
N GLU A 270 14.47 11.66 13.32
CA GLU A 270 15.46 12.55 12.70
C GLU A 270 16.31 13.26 13.76
N ALA A 271 15.67 13.87 14.77
CA ALA A 271 16.39 14.54 15.85
C ALA A 271 17.31 13.58 16.65
N GLU A 272 16.88 12.32 16.84
CA GLU A 272 17.67 11.30 17.53
C GLU A 272 18.90 10.88 16.70
N VAL A 273 18.73 10.59 15.42
CA VAL A 273 19.85 10.16 14.56
C VAL A 273 20.84 11.30 14.32
N ARG A 274 20.35 12.56 14.24
CA ARG A 274 21.19 13.77 14.23
C ARG A 274 22.03 13.88 15.50
N ALA A 275 21.42 13.67 16.67
CA ALA A 275 22.13 13.69 17.95
C ALA A 275 23.16 12.54 18.07
N LYS A 276 22.94 11.43 17.36
CA LYS A 276 23.84 10.28 17.29
C LYS A 276 24.95 10.42 16.25
N GLY A 277 24.96 11.48 15.43
CA GLY A 277 26.08 11.79 14.53
C GLY A 277 25.72 11.96 13.05
N LEU A 278 24.44 11.88 12.66
CA LEU A 278 24.06 11.99 11.25
C LEU A 278 24.40 13.38 10.65
N PRO A 279 25.29 13.49 9.64
CA PRO A 279 25.72 14.76 9.04
C PRO A 279 24.58 15.50 8.35
N ASP A 280 24.58 16.83 8.41
CA ASP A 280 23.50 17.70 7.88
C ASP A 280 23.17 17.43 6.41
N ASP A 281 24.14 16.96 5.63
CA ASP A 281 24.01 16.58 4.21
C ASP A 281 23.09 15.38 3.96
N TYR A 282 22.71 14.62 4.99
CA TYR A 282 21.75 13.53 4.89
C TYR A 282 20.34 14.00 5.21
N SER A 283 19.39 13.65 4.36
CA SER A 283 17.96 13.80 4.59
C SER A 283 17.39 12.54 5.26
N VAL A 284 16.55 12.73 6.29
CA VAL A 284 15.77 11.66 6.94
C VAL A 284 14.32 11.88 6.58
N SER A 285 13.79 11.06 5.67
CA SER A 285 12.44 11.26 5.16
C SER A 285 11.70 9.95 4.97
N ILE A 286 10.38 9.99 5.05
CA ILE A 286 9.56 8.89 4.55
C ILE A 286 9.58 8.97 3.03
N ASN A 287 9.66 7.82 2.35
CA ASN A 287 9.59 7.79 0.88
C ASN A 287 8.19 8.17 0.39
N GLN A 288 7.91 9.47 0.39
CA GLN A 288 6.62 10.04 0.04
C GLN A 288 6.27 9.72 -1.41
N ARG A 289 7.27 9.55 -2.29
CA ARG A 289 7.07 9.14 -3.68
C ARG A 289 6.56 7.71 -3.79
N GLU A 290 7.14 6.77 -3.06
CA GLU A 290 6.66 5.39 -3.00
C GLU A 290 5.25 5.33 -2.39
N LEU A 291 5.03 6.04 -1.28
CA LEU A 291 3.72 6.11 -0.64
C LEU A 291 2.66 6.72 -1.56
N ASP A 292 2.95 7.82 -2.26
CA ASP A 292 2.03 8.45 -3.20
C ASP A 292 1.88 7.64 -4.50
N GLY A 293 2.90 6.89 -4.89
CA GLY A 293 2.84 5.93 -5.98
C GLY A 293 1.83 4.81 -5.73
N ILE A 294 1.83 4.26 -4.53
CA ILE A 294 0.93 3.18 -4.12
C ILE A 294 -0.47 3.73 -3.78
N THR A 295 -0.55 4.82 -3.01
CA THR A 295 -1.82 5.37 -2.52
C THR A 295 -2.49 6.35 -3.49
N GLY A 296 -1.78 6.87 -4.48
CA GLY A 296 -2.28 7.85 -5.44
C GLY A 296 -3.54 7.40 -6.19
N PRO A 297 -3.56 6.21 -6.82
CA PRO A 297 -4.76 5.67 -7.45
C PRO A 297 -5.95 5.57 -6.50
N LEU A 298 -5.70 5.13 -5.26
CA LEU A 298 -6.72 4.99 -4.22
C LEU A 298 -7.25 6.35 -3.75
N LYS A 299 -6.38 7.36 -3.60
CA LYS A 299 -6.77 8.74 -3.25
C LYS A 299 -7.68 9.34 -4.33
N SER A 300 -7.33 9.16 -5.60
CA SER A 300 -8.17 9.58 -6.73
C SER A 300 -9.51 8.86 -6.75
N MET A 301 -9.51 7.54 -6.53
CA MET A 301 -10.73 6.74 -6.43
C MET A 301 -11.64 7.21 -5.28
N ALA A 302 -11.08 7.43 -4.08
CA ALA A 302 -11.81 7.99 -2.94
C ALA A 302 -12.37 9.39 -3.26
N GLY A 303 -11.60 10.26 -3.92
CA GLY A 303 -12.05 11.58 -4.35
C GLY A 303 -13.21 11.55 -5.36
N ILE A 304 -13.15 10.64 -6.34
CA ILE A 304 -14.23 10.42 -7.31
C ILE A 304 -15.50 9.99 -6.58
N THR A 305 -15.43 8.95 -5.75
CA THR A 305 -16.61 8.43 -5.03
C THR A 305 -17.21 9.44 -4.04
N SER A 306 -16.39 10.22 -3.35
CA SER A 306 -16.83 11.29 -2.46
C SER A 306 -17.59 12.40 -3.22
N THR A 307 -17.07 12.81 -4.38
CA THR A 307 -17.72 13.81 -5.23
C THR A 307 -19.05 13.29 -5.77
N PHE A 308 -19.06 12.05 -6.28
CA PHE A 308 -20.29 11.39 -6.74
C PHE A 308 -21.33 11.26 -5.64
N MET A 309 -20.92 10.88 -4.42
CA MET A 309 -21.80 10.83 -3.26
C MET A 309 -22.49 12.17 -3.02
N ALA A 310 -21.71 13.26 -2.96
CA ALA A 310 -22.26 14.59 -2.72
C ALA A 310 -23.30 14.96 -3.79
N VAL A 311 -23.02 14.68 -5.07
CA VAL A 311 -23.95 14.93 -6.18
C VAL A 311 -25.23 14.12 -6.03
N ILE A 312 -25.13 12.82 -5.74
CA ILE A 312 -26.28 11.92 -5.59
C ILE A 312 -27.17 12.35 -4.42
N LEU A 313 -26.58 12.74 -3.28
CA LEU A 313 -27.36 13.17 -2.12
C LEU A 313 -28.09 14.49 -2.38
N ILE A 314 -27.43 15.46 -3.02
CA ILE A 314 -28.06 16.77 -3.33
C ILE A 314 -29.20 16.57 -4.33
N LEU A 315 -28.94 15.91 -5.47
CA LEU A 315 -29.95 15.69 -6.50
C LEU A 315 -31.07 14.78 -5.99
N GLY A 316 -30.71 13.72 -5.26
CA GLY A 316 -31.66 12.80 -4.64
C GLY A 316 -32.57 13.50 -3.65
N ALA A 317 -32.03 14.37 -2.78
CA ALA A 317 -32.83 15.19 -1.89
C ALA A 317 -33.81 16.08 -2.67
N ILE A 318 -33.35 16.82 -3.68
CA ILE A 318 -34.21 17.68 -4.51
C ILE A 318 -35.38 16.88 -5.12
N VAL A 319 -35.10 15.72 -5.71
CA VAL A 319 -36.14 14.87 -6.31
C VAL A 319 -37.11 14.37 -5.24
N LEU A 320 -36.62 13.91 -4.09
CA LEU A 320 -37.48 13.47 -2.98
C LEU A 320 -38.38 14.58 -2.45
N VAL A 321 -37.89 15.83 -2.40
CA VAL A 321 -38.69 16.99 -2.04
C VAL A 321 -39.81 17.20 -3.05
N LEU A 322 -39.51 17.20 -4.35
CA LEU A 322 -40.51 17.35 -5.41
C LEU A 322 -41.58 16.25 -5.34
N LEU A 323 -41.17 15.01 -5.10
CA LEU A 323 -42.08 13.89 -4.94
C LEU A 323 -42.94 14.00 -3.68
N ALA A 324 -42.38 14.50 -2.56
CA ALA A 324 -43.15 14.78 -1.36
C ALA A 324 -44.25 15.81 -1.63
N PHE A 325 -43.95 16.88 -2.38
CA PHE A 325 -44.95 17.88 -2.77
C PHE A 325 -46.10 17.29 -3.59
N ILE A 326 -45.79 16.47 -4.60
CA ILE A 326 -46.79 15.78 -5.43
C ILE A 326 -47.61 14.82 -4.56
N ALA A 327 -46.96 14.10 -3.64
CA ALA A 327 -47.61 13.16 -2.75
C ALA A 327 -48.64 13.80 -1.82
N VAL A 328 -48.32 14.97 -1.29
CA VAL A 328 -49.22 15.73 -0.44
C VAL A 328 -50.46 16.18 -1.20
N ARG A 329 -50.31 16.66 -2.46
CA ARG A 329 -51.46 17.08 -3.28
C ARG A 329 -52.50 15.98 -3.44
N GLY A 330 -52.08 14.73 -3.65
CA GLY A 330 -52.98 13.59 -3.77
C GLY A 330 -53.70 13.18 -2.47
N ARG A 331 -53.25 13.68 -1.30
CA ARG A 331 -53.78 13.32 0.03
C ARG A 331 -54.53 14.43 0.76
N LYS A 332 -54.64 15.62 0.16
CA LYS A 332 -55.32 16.77 0.77
C LYS A 332 -56.74 16.44 1.23
N TYR A 333 -57.50 15.73 0.40
CA TYR A 333 -58.87 15.34 0.70
C TYR A 333 -58.95 14.35 1.86
N GLU A 334 -58.15 13.28 1.84
CA GLU A 334 -58.09 12.29 2.92
C GLU A 334 -57.73 12.94 4.25
N VAL A 335 -56.73 13.83 4.26
CA VAL A 335 -56.29 14.55 5.46
C VAL A 335 -57.37 15.54 5.95
N GLY A 336 -58.10 16.19 5.04
CA GLY A 336 -59.24 17.05 5.37
C GLY A 336 -60.37 16.29 6.07
N VAL A 337 -60.73 15.10 5.55
CA VAL A 337 -61.76 14.23 6.14
C VAL A 337 -61.33 13.70 7.51
N LEU A 338 -60.09 13.20 7.63
CA LEU A 338 -59.57 12.70 8.90
C LEU A 338 -59.50 13.79 9.98
N ARG A 339 -59.17 15.04 9.60
CA ARG A 339 -59.24 16.18 10.51
C ARG A 339 -60.67 16.55 10.89
N ALA A 340 -61.62 16.49 9.96
CA ALA A 340 -63.04 16.76 10.26
C ALA A 340 -63.64 15.71 11.22
N MET A 341 -63.11 14.49 11.21
CA MET A 341 -63.43 13.43 12.17
C MET A 341 -62.74 13.58 13.54
N GLY A 342 -61.93 14.63 13.75
CA GLY A 342 -61.29 14.91 15.04
C GLY A 342 -59.87 14.36 15.23
N MET A 343 -59.21 13.87 14.17
CA MET A 343 -57.83 13.37 14.27
C MET A 343 -56.81 14.50 14.50
N GLU A 344 -55.91 14.33 15.45
CA GLU A 344 -54.90 15.34 15.80
C GLU A 344 -53.83 15.50 14.70
N LYS A 345 -53.25 16.70 14.60
CA LYS A 345 -52.20 17.02 13.61
C LYS A 345 -50.98 16.10 13.75
N ALA A 346 -50.61 15.76 14.98
CA ALA A 346 -49.47 14.89 15.29
C ALA A 346 -49.71 13.44 14.83
N GLN A 347 -50.94 12.92 14.95
CA GLN A 347 -51.28 11.56 14.53
C GLN A 347 -51.21 11.41 13.00
N ILE A 348 -51.65 12.43 12.27
CA ILE A 348 -51.54 12.49 10.80
C ILE A 348 -50.06 12.59 10.38
N ALA A 349 -49.28 13.41 11.08
CA ALA A 349 -47.85 13.56 10.83
C ALA A 349 -47.07 12.25 11.07
N ALA A 350 -47.34 11.56 12.19
CA ALA A 350 -46.75 10.26 12.50
C ALA A 350 -47.13 9.20 11.45
N GLY A 351 -48.34 9.23 10.91
CA GLY A 351 -48.75 8.35 9.81
C GLY A 351 -47.94 8.56 8.53
N ILE A 352 -47.70 9.82 8.13
CA ILE A 352 -46.91 10.15 6.94
C ILE A 352 -45.44 9.77 7.14
N LEU A 353 -44.88 10.07 8.31
CA LEU A 353 -43.49 9.76 8.64
C LEU A 353 -43.26 8.25 8.69
N SER A 354 -44.16 7.49 9.32
CA SER A 354 -44.04 6.03 9.39
C SER A 354 -44.16 5.35 8.02
N GLU A 355 -44.95 5.90 7.09
CA GLU A 355 -44.99 5.39 5.72
C GLU A 355 -43.67 5.63 4.98
N ALA A 356 -43.08 6.84 5.11
CA ALA A 356 -41.80 7.16 4.50
C ALA A 356 -40.67 6.26 5.05
N VAL A 357 -40.65 6.04 6.36
CA VAL A 357 -39.68 5.15 7.03
C VAL A 357 -39.84 3.70 6.58
N LEU A 358 -41.07 3.19 6.48
CA LEU A 358 -41.32 1.82 6.01
C LEU A 358 -40.85 1.61 4.56
N ILE A 359 -41.12 2.57 3.66
CA ILE A 359 -40.61 2.51 2.28
C ILE A 359 -39.08 2.51 2.29
N SER A 360 -38.46 3.43 3.04
CA SER A 360 -37.00 3.53 3.13
C SER A 360 -36.38 2.24 3.66
N LEU A 361 -36.95 1.62 4.70
CA LEU A 361 -36.47 0.35 5.26
C LEU A 361 -36.53 -0.80 4.23
N MET A 362 -37.61 -0.90 3.47
CA MET A 362 -37.75 -1.90 2.41
C MET A 362 -36.73 -1.66 1.29
N CYS A 363 -36.56 -0.41 0.86
CA CYS A 363 -35.57 -0.03 -0.13
C CYS A 363 -34.13 -0.24 0.38
N LEU A 364 -33.89 -0.08 1.68
CA LEU A 364 -32.59 -0.29 2.31
C LEU A 364 -32.19 -1.76 2.27
N ILE A 365 -33.09 -2.69 2.60
CA ILE A 365 -32.81 -4.13 2.51
C ILE A 365 -32.44 -4.52 1.08
N ILE A 366 -33.23 -4.08 0.10
CA ILE A 366 -33.00 -4.39 -1.31
C ILE A 366 -31.72 -3.70 -1.82
N GLY A 367 -31.54 -2.43 -1.46
CA GLY A 367 -30.43 -1.59 -1.91
C GLY A 367 -29.08 -2.04 -1.36
N LEU A 368 -29.02 -2.51 -0.10
CA LEU A 368 -27.82 -3.11 0.46
C LEU A 368 -27.43 -4.38 -0.31
N GLY A 369 -28.41 -5.23 -0.67
CA GLY A 369 -28.14 -6.44 -1.46
C GLY A 369 -27.62 -6.12 -2.86
N ILE A 370 -28.33 -5.28 -3.62
CA ILE A 370 -27.95 -4.92 -4.99
C ILE A 370 -26.65 -4.12 -5.00
N GLY A 371 -26.55 -3.09 -4.15
CA GLY A 371 -25.38 -2.23 -4.07
C GLY A 371 -24.14 -2.98 -3.61
N GLY A 372 -24.27 -3.91 -2.66
CA GLY A 372 -23.16 -4.75 -2.22
C GLY A 372 -22.54 -5.57 -3.36
N VAL A 373 -23.38 -6.21 -4.18
CA VAL A 373 -22.92 -7.00 -5.34
C VAL A 373 -22.39 -6.10 -6.45
N ALA A 374 -23.01 -4.94 -6.69
CA ALA A 374 -22.59 -4.01 -7.73
C ALA A 374 -21.30 -3.23 -7.39
N SER A 375 -20.93 -3.14 -6.12
CA SER A 375 -19.79 -2.32 -5.67
C SER A 375 -18.45 -2.83 -6.23
N GLN A 376 -18.22 -4.14 -6.21
CA GLN A 376 -16.95 -4.73 -6.65
C GLN A 376 -16.60 -4.43 -8.12
N PRO A 377 -17.44 -4.76 -9.12
CA PRO A 377 -17.09 -4.50 -10.53
C PRO A 377 -16.94 -3.00 -10.85
N ILE A 378 -17.66 -2.14 -10.13
CA ILE A 378 -17.53 -0.69 -10.27
C ILE A 378 -16.20 -0.22 -9.67
N ALA A 379 -15.79 -0.76 -8.52
CA ALA A 379 -14.51 -0.47 -7.90
C ALA A 379 -13.35 -0.86 -8.82
N ASP A 380 -13.39 -2.08 -9.36
CA ASP A 380 -12.38 -2.60 -10.28
C ASP A 380 -12.24 -1.71 -11.52
N SER A 381 -13.37 -1.25 -12.09
CA SER A 381 -13.37 -0.37 -13.26
C SER A 381 -12.82 1.03 -12.97
N ILE A 382 -13.09 1.59 -11.78
CA ILE A 382 -12.53 2.89 -11.38
C ILE A 382 -11.04 2.73 -11.14
N LEU A 383 -10.64 1.68 -10.41
CA LEU A 383 -9.24 1.41 -10.06
C LEU A 383 -8.38 1.18 -11.31
N SER A 384 -8.84 0.35 -12.26
CA SER A 384 -8.09 0.08 -13.49
C SER A 384 -7.79 1.36 -14.27
N GLY A 385 -8.75 2.28 -14.36
CA GLY A 385 -8.55 3.58 -14.99
C GLY A 385 -7.56 4.48 -14.24
N GLN A 386 -7.50 4.39 -12.90
CA GLN A 386 -6.51 5.14 -12.11
C GLN A 386 -5.10 4.54 -12.19
N VAL A 387 -4.99 3.21 -12.21
CA VAL A 387 -3.71 2.50 -12.33
C VAL A 387 -3.05 2.79 -13.67
N GLU A 388 -3.82 2.83 -14.77
CA GLU A 388 -3.30 3.20 -16.10
C GLU A 388 -2.68 4.61 -16.11
N VAL A 389 -3.37 5.58 -15.50
CA VAL A 389 -2.88 6.96 -15.36
C VAL A 389 -1.61 7.04 -14.50
N ALA A 390 -1.53 6.23 -13.43
CA ALA A 390 -0.34 6.16 -12.57
C ALA A 390 0.85 5.46 -13.25
N ALA A 391 0.59 4.43 -14.05
CA ALA A 391 1.62 3.69 -14.81
C ALA A 391 2.31 4.59 -15.85
N VAL A 392 1.59 5.53 -16.47
CA VAL A 392 2.18 6.53 -17.39
C VAL A 392 3.15 7.46 -16.67
N LYS A 393 2.84 7.89 -15.44
CA LYS A 393 3.74 8.73 -14.63
C LYS A 393 5.00 7.97 -14.20
N THR A 394 4.85 6.71 -13.79
CA THR A 394 5.96 5.86 -13.33
C THR A 394 6.98 5.59 -14.45
N LYS A 395 6.52 5.44 -15.71
CA LYS A 395 7.41 5.26 -16.86
C LYS A 395 8.30 6.48 -17.15
N ALA A 396 7.78 7.70 -17.00
CA ALA A 396 8.55 8.92 -17.21
C ALA A 396 9.67 9.10 -16.16
N ASP A 397 9.46 8.63 -14.94
CA ASP A 397 10.47 8.67 -13.87
C ASP A 397 11.52 7.55 -14.01
N SER A 398 11.15 6.40 -14.58
CA SER A 398 12.05 5.25 -14.79
C SER A 398 13.18 5.52 -15.80
N GLU A 399 12.95 6.38 -16.80
CA GLU A 399 13.98 6.76 -17.79
C GLU A 399 15.12 7.59 -17.15
N ASN A 400 14.80 8.44 -16.16
CA ASN A 400 15.81 9.19 -15.41
C ASN A 400 16.61 8.30 -14.44
N LEU A 401 15.98 7.23 -13.93
CA LEU A 401 16.60 6.25 -13.03
C LEU A 401 17.65 5.39 -13.74
N GLN A 402 17.35 4.98 -14.98
CA GLN A 402 18.21 4.11 -15.76
C GLN A 402 19.55 4.78 -16.08
N PHE A 403 19.55 6.11 -16.22
CA PHE A 403 20.76 6.93 -16.38
C PHE A 403 21.66 6.94 -15.12
N LEU A 404 21.07 6.99 -13.92
CA LEU A 404 21.81 7.04 -12.66
C LEU A 404 22.47 5.69 -12.31
N VAL A 405 21.74 4.59 -12.58
CA VAL A 405 22.23 3.20 -12.39
C VAL A 405 23.36 2.87 -13.37
N MET A 406 23.28 3.32 -14.64
CA MET A 406 24.36 3.13 -15.61
C MET A 406 25.65 3.91 -15.30
N SER A 407 25.60 4.90 -14.40
CA SER A 407 26.77 5.68 -13.98
C SER A 407 27.58 5.01 -12.85
N GLY A 408 27.25 3.78 -12.44
CA GLY A 408 27.97 3.04 -11.38
C GLY A 408 27.76 3.58 -9.97
N LYS A 409 26.73 4.40 -9.77
CA LYS A 409 26.39 5.09 -8.52
C LYS A 409 25.19 4.44 -7.84
N THR A 410 25.36 3.17 -7.44
CA THR A 410 24.28 2.33 -6.88
C THR A 410 23.89 2.70 -5.44
N GLU A 411 24.77 3.35 -4.68
CA GLU A 411 24.50 3.86 -3.32
C GLU A 411 23.36 4.89 -3.28
N PHE A 412 23.03 5.50 -4.43
CA PHE A 412 21.99 6.51 -4.57
C PHE A 412 20.59 5.94 -4.89
N VAL A 413 20.47 4.62 -5.03
CA VAL A 413 19.25 3.95 -5.52
C VAL A 413 18.32 3.52 -4.37
N ASN A 414 18.77 3.67 -3.12
CA ASN A 414 18.08 3.15 -1.93
C ASN A 414 16.66 3.73 -1.68
N GLY A 415 16.32 4.86 -2.33
CA GLY A 415 14.98 5.47 -2.31
C GLY A 415 14.15 5.29 -3.58
N LEU A 416 14.62 4.52 -4.56
CA LEU A 416 14.08 4.50 -5.93
C LEU A 416 13.68 3.08 -6.39
N ASN A 417 13.42 2.16 -5.45
CA ASN A 417 12.78 0.89 -5.80
C ASN A 417 11.44 1.18 -6.49
N GLY A 418 11.25 0.61 -7.68
CA GLY A 418 10.01 0.72 -8.42
C GLY A 418 8.86 0.16 -7.58
N TYR A 419 7.86 0.99 -7.29
CA TYR A 419 6.66 0.54 -6.60
C TYR A 419 5.69 -0.09 -7.60
N THR A 420 4.98 -1.13 -7.15
CA THR A 420 3.84 -1.66 -7.89
C THR A 420 2.57 -0.96 -7.38
N PRO A 421 1.84 -0.23 -8.24
CA PRO A 421 0.55 0.34 -7.85
C PRO A 421 -0.41 -0.76 -7.42
N VAL A 422 -1.31 -0.44 -6.48
CA VAL A 422 -2.38 -1.36 -6.08
C VAL A 422 -3.27 -1.66 -7.29
N SER A 423 -3.27 -2.91 -7.75
CA SER A 423 -4.02 -3.35 -8.92
C SER A 423 -5.40 -3.93 -8.59
N GLU A 424 -5.62 -4.36 -7.36
CA GLU A 424 -6.87 -4.98 -6.92
C GLU A 424 -7.33 -4.42 -5.58
N ILE A 425 -8.63 -4.24 -5.43
CA ILE A 425 -9.26 -3.83 -4.18
C ILE A 425 -10.42 -4.75 -3.86
N GLN A 426 -10.44 -5.32 -2.65
CA GLN A 426 -11.62 -6.04 -2.18
C GLN A 426 -12.57 -5.06 -1.49
N VAL A 427 -13.75 -4.89 -2.06
CA VAL A 427 -14.77 -3.99 -1.53
C VAL A 427 -15.83 -4.82 -0.82
N ALA A 428 -15.94 -4.64 0.50
CA ALA A 428 -16.89 -5.35 1.34
C ALA A 428 -17.75 -4.39 2.16
N LEU A 429 -19.03 -4.75 2.33
CA LEU A 429 -19.95 -4.04 3.21
C LEU A 429 -19.59 -4.34 4.67
N ASP A 430 -18.89 -3.41 5.32
CA ASP A 430 -18.64 -3.47 6.75
C ASP A 430 -19.82 -2.91 7.57
N ALA A 431 -19.87 -3.26 8.86
CA ALA A 431 -20.94 -2.84 9.75
C ALA A 431 -21.01 -1.30 9.91
N HIS A 432 -19.87 -0.63 9.89
CA HIS A 432 -19.78 0.83 10.01
C HIS A 432 -20.43 1.54 8.81
N THR A 433 -20.18 1.04 7.61
CA THR A 433 -20.72 1.49 6.33
C THR A 433 -22.23 1.24 6.28
N VAL A 434 -22.70 0.08 6.73
CA VAL A 434 -24.15 -0.21 6.84
C VAL A 434 -24.84 0.77 7.78
N ILE A 435 -24.23 1.12 8.92
CA ILE A 435 -24.76 2.13 9.85
C ILE A 435 -24.85 3.50 9.16
N GLN A 436 -23.79 3.93 8.48
CA GLN A 436 -23.79 5.20 7.73
C GLN A 436 -24.90 5.26 6.67
N ILE A 437 -25.03 4.21 5.86
CA ILE A 437 -26.07 4.10 4.83
C ILE A 437 -27.46 4.16 5.47
N THR A 438 -27.65 3.47 6.61
CA THR A 438 -28.92 3.47 7.34
C THR A 438 -29.28 4.86 7.87
N LEU A 439 -28.31 5.58 8.45
CA LEU A 439 -28.51 6.94 8.92
C LEU A 439 -28.88 7.89 7.77
N ILE A 440 -28.20 7.79 6.63
CA ILE A 440 -28.49 8.58 5.42
C ILE A 440 -29.90 8.27 4.90
N ALA A 441 -30.26 6.99 4.78
CA ALA A 441 -31.57 6.56 4.30
C ALA A 441 -32.72 7.02 5.21
N LEU A 442 -32.51 6.97 6.53
CA LEU A 442 -33.47 7.49 7.51
C LEU A 442 -33.55 9.01 7.48
N ALA A 443 -32.43 9.72 7.31
CA ALA A 443 -32.40 11.17 7.19
C ALA A 443 -33.15 11.65 5.94
N LEU A 444 -32.94 10.99 4.79
CA LEU A 444 -33.67 11.29 3.54
C LEU A 444 -35.17 11.01 3.67
N ALA A 445 -35.54 9.89 4.30
CA ALA A 445 -36.95 9.56 4.57
C ALA A 445 -37.59 10.59 5.51
N GLY A 446 -36.87 10.99 6.56
CA GLY A 446 -37.29 12.02 7.51
C GLY A 446 -37.49 13.37 6.83
N LEU A 447 -36.55 13.81 6.01
CA LEU A 447 -36.62 15.05 5.24
C LEU A 447 -37.88 15.08 4.35
N SER A 448 -38.10 14.00 3.59
CA SER A 448 -39.28 13.85 2.74
C SER A 448 -40.58 13.89 3.55
N GLY A 449 -40.62 13.19 4.69
CA GLY A 449 -41.76 13.17 5.61
C GLY A 449 -42.07 14.53 6.22
N VAL A 450 -41.06 15.24 6.73
CA VAL A 450 -41.20 16.56 7.36
C VAL A 450 -41.72 17.59 6.36
N ILE A 451 -41.21 17.60 5.13
CA ILE A 451 -41.71 18.49 4.08
C ILE A 451 -43.17 18.15 3.74
N GLY A 452 -43.49 16.87 3.65
CA GLY A 452 -44.86 16.40 3.50
C GLY A 452 -45.80 16.97 4.57
N ILE A 453 -45.37 16.91 5.83
CA ILE A 453 -46.12 17.42 6.99
C ILE A 453 -46.25 18.94 6.96
N ALA A 454 -45.16 19.67 6.67
CA ALA A 454 -45.15 21.13 6.63
C ALA A 454 -46.14 21.68 5.58
N VAL A 455 -46.20 21.02 4.42
CA VAL A 455 -47.14 21.39 3.35
C VAL A 455 -48.58 21.05 3.74
N ILE A 456 -48.83 19.89 4.36
CA ILE A 456 -50.18 19.45 4.72
C ILE A 456 -50.79 20.25 5.88
N THR A 457 -49.96 20.65 6.84
CA THR A 457 -50.41 21.36 8.04
C THR A 457 -50.82 22.80 7.76
N ARG A 458 -50.31 23.41 6.68
CA ARG A 458 -50.70 24.74 6.19
C ARG A 458 -52.09 24.81 5.56
N TYR A 459 -52.73 23.68 5.24
CA TYR A 459 -54.09 23.70 4.67
C TYR A 459 -55.17 23.68 5.77
N GLU A 460 -56.13 24.60 5.65
CA GLU A 460 -57.32 24.64 6.51
C GLU A 460 -58.40 23.65 6.04
N PRO A 461 -58.97 22.83 6.94
CA PRO A 461 -59.97 21.82 6.59
C PRO A 461 -61.19 22.39 5.85
N LEU A 462 -61.63 23.60 6.24
CA LEU A 462 -62.79 24.28 5.68
C LEU A 462 -62.57 24.74 4.22
N LYS A 463 -61.35 25.12 3.84
CA LYS A 463 -61.04 25.47 2.44
C LYS A 463 -61.04 24.24 1.52
N ILE A 464 -60.49 23.12 1.99
CA ILE A 464 -60.41 21.86 1.23
C ILE A 464 -61.82 21.31 0.91
N LEU A 465 -62.76 21.43 1.85
CA LEU A 465 -64.13 20.93 1.66
C LEU A 465 -65.00 21.88 0.80
N ARG A 466 -64.64 23.17 0.71
CA ARG A 466 -65.41 24.19 -0.01
C ARG A 466 -65.02 24.35 -1.48
N GLU A 467 -63.81 23.95 -1.89
CA GLU A 467 -63.34 23.98 -3.29
C GLU A 467 -64.02 22.93 -4.21
N ARG A 468 -65.01 22.18 -3.71
CA ARG A 468 -65.74 21.16 -4.46
C ARG A 468 -67.19 21.55 -4.81
N ASN A 469 -67.63 22.75 -4.45
CA ASN A 469 -68.91 23.28 -4.92
C ASN A 469 -68.73 24.17 -6.15
#